data_AF-A0A9C9Q3X4-F1
#
_entry.id   AF-A0A9C9Q3X4-F1
#
_cell.length_a   1.000
_cell.length_b   1.000
_cell.length_c   1.000
_cell.angle_alpha   90.00
_cell.angle_beta   90.00
_cell.angle_gamma   90.00
#
_symmetry.space_group_name_H-M   'P 1'
#
loop_
_entity.id
_entity.type
_entity.pdbx_description
1 polymer ?
#
loop_
_entity_poly.entity_id
_entity_poly.type
_entity_poly.pdbx_seq_one_letter_code
_entity_poly.pdbx_strand_id
1 'polypeptide(L)' 'MAELALDIGDILQLQFLGEDSETRYYVKVVGYLEDRSLLVTTPQSHGKLM' A
#
# COMPACT_ATOMS: atom_id res chain seq x y z
N MET A 1 -19.51 9.66 2.33
CA MET A 1 -18.51 8.58 2.30
C MET A 1 -17.15 9.24 2.25
N ALA A 2 -16.18 8.77 3.03
CA ALA A 2 -14.84 9.33 3.00
C ALA A 2 -14.11 8.75 1.78
N GLU A 3 -13.79 9.61 0.83
CA GLU A 3 -12.98 9.25 -0.32
C GLU A 3 -11.51 9.32 0.08
N LEU A 4 -10.73 8.33 -0.34
CA LEU A 4 -9.31 8.30 -0.03
C LEU A 4 -8.63 9.27 -1.00
N ALA A 5 -8.39 10.50 -0.55
CA ALA A 5 -7.61 11.48 -1.30
C ALA A 5 -6.16 10.98 -1.39
N LEU A 6 -5.82 10.33 -2.50
CA LEU A 6 -4.50 9.76 -2.78
C LEU A 6 -3.83 10.53 -3.90
N ASP A 7 -2.61 10.97 -3.66
CA ASP A 7 -1.73 11.54 -4.68
C ASP A 7 -0.65 10.54 -5.09
N ILE A 8 -0.17 10.67 -6.34
CA ILE A 8 1.00 9.91 -6.80
C ILE A 8 2.21 10.33 -5.94
N GLY A 9 2.88 9.34 -5.34
CA GLY A 9 4.00 9.56 -4.44
C GLY A 9 3.65 9.45 -2.96
N ASP A 10 2.37 9.40 -2.60
CA ASP A 10 1.93 9.19 -1.23
C ASP A 10 2.42 7.87 -0.65
N ILE A 11 2.63 7.86 0.66
CA ILE A 11 3.03 6.65 1.39
C ILE A 11 1.78 6.03 2.01
N LEU A 12 1.58 4.75 1.75
CA LEU A 12 0.53 3.94 2.35
C LEU A 12 1.11 2.84 3.22
N GLN A 13 0.41 2.55 4.31
CA GLN A 13 0.67 1.38 5.13
C GLN A 13 -0.33 0.28 4.73
N LEU A 14 0.19 -0.82 4.19
CA LEU A 14 -0.58 -2.04 3.96
C LEU A 14 -0.42 -2.97 5.16
N GLN A 15 -1.52 -3.62 5.52
CA GLN A 15 -1.56 -4.67 6.53
C GLN A 15 -2.56 -5.72 6.06
N PHE A 16 -2.10 -6.96 5.90
CA PHE A 16 -2.93 -8.06 5.41
C PHE A 16 -3.64 -8.72 6.59
N LEU A 17 -4.94 -8.95 6.44
CA LEU A 17 -5.73 -9.68 7.41
C LEU A 17 -5.32 -11.16 7.40
N GLY A 18 -4.84 -11.68 8.52
CA GLY A 18 -4.45 -13.08 8.69
C GLY A 18 -2.94 -13.35 8.65
N GLU A 19 -2.12 -12.36 8.30
CA GLU A 19 -0.70 -12.36 8.69
C GLU A 19 -0.57 -11.95 10.17
N ASP A 20 0.58 -12.28 10.78
CA ASP A 20 0.87 -11.89 12.16
C ASP A 20 0.61 -10.39 12.31
N SER A 21 -0.23 -10.02 13.28
CA SER A 21 -0.96 -8.74 13.34
C SER A 21 -0.06 -7.49 13.47
N GLU A 22 1.26 -7.70 13.51
CA GLU A 22 2.27 -6.64 13.59
C GLU A 22 2.94 -6.33 12.24
N THR A 23 2.71 -7.15 11.21
CA THR A 23 3.43 -6.97 9.94
C THR A 23 2.83 -5.81 9.14
N ARG A 24 3.63 -4.77 8.95
CA ARG A 24 3.26 -3.53 8.25
C ARG A 24 4.19 -3.29 7.08
N TYR A 25 3.61 -2.96 5.93
CA TYR A 25 4.35 -2.67 4.72
C TYR A 25 4.13 -1.23 4.31
N TYR A 26 5.21 -0.46 4.23
CA TYR A 26 5.17 0.90 3.71
C TYR A 26 5.46 0.88 2.22
N VAL A 27 4.53 1.38 1.42
CA VAL A 27 4.61 1.41 -0.04
C VAL A 27 4.33 2.81 -0.54
N LYS A 28 4.82 3.13 -1.74
CA LYS A 28 4.55 4.41 -2.41
C LYS A 28 3.51 4.23 -3.51
N VAL A 29 2.54 5.13 -3.59
CA VAL A 29 1.56 5.19 -4.69
C VAL A 29 2.28 5.54 -5.99
N VAL A 30 2.10 4.69 -7.01
CA VAL A 30 2.58 4.92 -8.37
C VAL A 30 1.47 5.49 -9.25
N GLY A 31 0.21 5.10 -8.98
CA GLY A 31 -0.98 5.58 -9.65
C GLY A 31 -2.19 4.75 -9.28
N TYR A 32 -3.36 5.11 -9.78
CA TYR A 32 -4.59 4.37 -9.54
C TYR A 32 -5.56 4.54 -10.71
N LEU A 33 -6.48 3.58 -10.81
CA LEU A 33 -7.70 3.72 -11.56
C LEU A 33 -8.82 3.87 -10.54
N GLU A 34 -9.47 5.02 -10.57
CA GLU A 34 -10.58 5.38 -9.68
C GLU A 34 -11.58 4.23 -9.58
N ASP A 35 -11.98 3.90 -8.36
CA ASP A 35 -12.89 2.81 -8.00
C ASP A 35 -12.49 1.39 -8.44
N ARG A 36 -11.25 1.16 -8.90
CA ARG A 36 -10.84 -0.17 -9.40
C ARG A 36 -9.54 -0.69 -8.81
N SER A 37 -8.46 0.06 -8.99
CA SER A 37 -7.13 -0.46 -8.69
C SER A 37 -6.19 0.62 -8.22
N LEU A 38 -5.27 0.21 -7.35
CA LEU A 38 -4.19 1.02 -6.85
C LEU A 38 -2.88 0.33 -7.22
N LEU A 39 -1.97 1.08 -7.84
CA LEU A 39 -0.65 0.62 -8.16
C LEU A 39 0.33 1.21 -7.15
N VAL A 40 1.09 0.33 -6.49
CA VAL A 40 2.07 0.71 -5.47
C VAL A 40 3.42 0.08 -5.77
N THR A 41 4.49 0.60 -5.16
CA THR A 41 5.78 -0.09 -5.15
C THR A 41 5.69 -1.44 -4.44
N THR A 42 6.52 -2.40 -4.85
CA THR A 42 6.59 -3.71 -4.20
C THR A 42 6.88 -3.58 -2.70
N PRO A 43 6.06 -4.18 -1.82
CA PRO A 43 6.33 -4.27 -0.39
C PRO A 43 7.71 -4.85 -0.10
N GLN A 44 8.43 -4.23 0.83
CA GLN A 44 9.70 -4.76 1.34
C GLN A 44 9.53 -5.16 2.81
N SER A 45 10.06 -6.31 3.19
CA SER A 45 10.16 -6.76 4.58
C SER A 45 11.58 -7.21 4.87
N HIS A 46 12.20 -6.66 5.92
CA HIS A 46 13.57 -6.99 6.32
C HIS A 46 14.60 -6.89 5.17
N GLY A 47 14.41 -5.93 4.24
CA GLY A 47 15.28 -5.73 3.08
C GLY A 47 15.10 -6.75 1.95
N LYS A 48 14.11 -7.64 2.02
CA LYS A 48 13.71 -8.53 0.93
C LYS A 48 12.41 -8.06 0.29
N LEU A 49 12.35 -8.22 -1.03
CA LEU A 49 11.10 -8.10 -1.78
C LEU A 49 10.19 -9.29 -1.41
N MET A 50 8.90 -9.01 -1.24
CA MET A 50 7.87 -10.06 -1.22
C MET A 50 7.49 -10.51 -2.63
#